data_AF-A0A1A2KMC8-F1
#
_entry.id   AF-A0A1A2KMC8-F1
#
_cell.length_a   1.000
_cell.length_b   1.000
_cell.length_c   1.000
_cell.angle_alpha   90.00
_cell.angle_beta   90.00
_cell.angle_gamma   90.00
#
_symmetry.space_group_name_H-M   'P 1'
#
loop_
_entity.id
_entity.type
_entity.pdbx_description
1 polymer ?
#
loop_
_entity_poly.entity_id
_entity_poly.type
_entity_poly.pdbx_seq_one_letter_code
_entity_poly.pdbx_strand_id
1 'polypeptide(L)'
;MVIRCVAGVIGGGAAALWALIVFVMLSSAFSTDPASDPHGYGIVFGIIAYLPLGLIWTFVLPFVAPRHRWGRAFAVSMLSFTAMTAGVIVALNVSGAG
;
A
#
# COMPACT_ATOMS: atom_id res chain seq x y z
N MET A 1 -23.28 13.82 0.68
CA MET A 1 -22.36 13.66 1.83
C MET A 1 -22.01 12.20 2.08
N VAL A 2 -23.01 11.31 2.22
CA VAL A 2 -22.85 9.87 2.50
C VAL A 2 -21.77 9.17 1.64
N ILE A 3 -21.79 9.36 0.31
CA ILE A 3 -20.81 8.74 -0.61
C ILE A 3 -19.36 9.12 -0.27
N ARG A 4 -19.11 10.36 0.16
CA ARG A 4 -17.75 10.82 0.51
C ARG A 4 -17.28 10.23 1.84
N CYS A 5 -18.19 10.06 2.80
CA CYS A 5 -17.89 9.38 4.07
C CYS A 5 -17.59 7.90 3.84
N VAL A 6 -18.40 7.20 3.05
CA VAL A 6 -18.18 5.79 2.70
C VAL A 6 -16.88 5.61 1.94
N ALA A 7 -16.60 6.44 0.93
CA ALA A 7 -15.32 6.40 0.21
C ALA A 7 -14.13 6.73 1.12
N GLY A 8 -14.30 7.63 2.09
CA GLY A 8 -13.26 7.97 3.06
C GLY A 8 -12.93 6.82 4.00
N VAL A 9 -13.95 6.13 4.52
CA VAL A 9 -13.78 4.98 5.42
C VAL A 9 -13.19 3.79 4.67
N ILE A 10 -13.72 3.44 3.49
CA ILE A 10 -13.24 2.30 2.70
C ILE A 10 -11.84 2.59 2.14
N GLY A 11 -11.64 3.74 1.50
CA GLY A 11 -10.36 4.12 0.91
C GLY A 11 -9.28 4.37 1.96
N GLY A 12 -9.62 5.05 3.06
CA GLY A 12 -8.71 5.27 4.19
C GLY A 12 -8.36 3.99 4.93
N GLY A 13 -9.34 3.12 5.18
CA GLY A 13 -9.11 1.81 5.79
C GLY A 13 -8.23 0.90 4.92
N ALA A 14 -8.49 0.86 3.61
CA ALA A 14 -7.65 0.14 2.66
C ALA A 14 -6.23 0.70 2.61
N ALA A 15 -6.05 2.02 2.63
CA ALA A 15 -4.73 2.66 2.65
C ALA A 15 -3.96 2.35 3.94
N ALA A 16 -4.62 2.37 5.10
CA ALA A 16 -3.99 2.05 6.39
C ALA A 16 -3.57 0.57 6.46
N LEU A 17 -4.44 -0.34 6.01
CA LEU A 17 -4.15 -1.78 6.00
C LEU A 17 -3.04 -2.11 4.99
N TRP A 18 -3.03 -1.43 3.85
CA TRP A 18 -1.95 -1.49 2.87
C TRP A 18 -0.61 -0.99 3.45
N ALA A 19 -0.61 0.14 4.18
CA ALA A 19 0.60 0.65 4.82
C ALA A 19 1.14 -0.32 5.89
N LEU A 20 0.25 -0.98 6.65
CA LEU A 20 0.64 -2.02 7.60
C LEU A 20 1.30 -3.21 6.88
N ILE A 21 0.77 -3.64 5.74
CA ILE A 21 1.37 -4.71 4.94
C ILE A 21 2.77 -4.32 4.47
N VAL A 22 2.94 -3.10 3.94
CA VAL A 22 4.25 -2.59 3.52
C VAL A 22 5.23 -2.59 4.69
N PHE A 23 4.78 -2.16 5.87
CA PHE A 23 5.60 -2.19 7.08
C PHE A 23 6.03 -3.62 7.44
N VAL A 24 5.11 -4.59 7.45
CA VAL A 24 5.45 -6.00 7.73
C VAL A 24 6.43 -6.57 6.70
N MET A 25 6.24 -6.27 5.40
CA MET A 25 7.15 -6.72 4.34
C MET A 25 8.56 -6.18 4.55
N LEU A 26 8.70 -4.88 4.85
CA LEU A 26 10.00 -4.25 5.08
C LEU A 26 10.63 -4.75 6.38
N SER A 27 9.85 -4.92 7.45
CA SER A 27 10.34 -5.50 8.71
C SER A 27 10.83 -6.93 8.54
N SER A 28 10.16 -7.75 7.73
CA SER A 28 10.62 -9.10 7.37
C SER A 28 11.91 -9.03 6.53
N ALA A 29 11.94 -8.20 5.50
CA ALA A 29 13.09 -8.05 4.60
C ALA A 29 14.37 -7.56 5.31
N PHE A 30 14.25 -6.68 6.30
CA PHE A 30 15.38 -6.16 7.07
C PHE A 30 15.62 -6.89 8.40
N SER A 31 14.86 -7.96 8.69
CA SER A 31 15.09 -8.71 9.91
C SER A 31 16.40 -9.49 9.84
N THR A 32 17.18 -9.41 10.92
CA THR A 32 18.44 -10.15 11.10
C THR A 32 18.27 -11.42 11.94
N ASP A 33 17.07 -11.65 12.47
CA ASP A 33 16.74 -12.84 13.26
C ASP A 33 16.01 -13.89 12.38
N PRO A 34 16.63 -15.04 12.08
CA PRO A 34 16.03 -16.11 11.27
C PRO A 34 14.73 -16.68 11.86
N ALA A 35 14.49 -16.50 13.16
CA ALA A 35 13.28 -16.99 13.83
C ALA A 35 12.04 -16.12 13.56
N SER A 36 12.24 -14.87 13.12
CA SER A 36 11.15 -13.90 12.93
C SER A 36 10.38 -14.08 11.61
N ASP A 37 11.02 -14.60 10.57
CA ASP A 37 10.36 -15.06 9.34
C ASP A 37 11.17 -16.18 8.65
N PRO A 38 11.04 -17.44 9.12
CA PRO A 38 11.86 -18.56 8.64
C PRO A 38 11.65 -18.92 7.16
N HIS A 39 10.54 -18.46 6.57
CA HIS A 39 10.08 -18.86 5.23
C HIS A 39 9.86 -17.67 4.28
N GLY A 40 10.04 -16.43 4.74
CA GLY A 40 9.73 -15.24 3.95
C GLY A 40 8.22 -15.00 3.76
N TYR A 41 7.37 -15.53 4.64
CA TYR A 41 5.92 -15.40 4.54
C TYR A 41 5.47 -13.93 4.60
N GLY A 42 6.19 -13.08 5.34
CA GLY A 42 5.89 -11.66 5.41
C GLY A 42 5.97 -10.98 4.04
N ILE A 43 6.96 -11.34 3.23
CA ILE A 43 7.13 -10.81 1.86
C ILE A 43 6.11 -11.43 0.91
N VAL A 44 5.93 -12.76 0.93
CA VAL A 44 5.01 -13.46 0.00
C VAL A 44 3.55 -13.03 0.21
N PHE A 45 3.05 -13.10 1.45
CA PHE A 45 1.68 -12.66 1.75
C PHE A 45 1.53 -11.16 1.55
N GLY A 46 2.60 -10.40 1.81
CA GLY A 46 2.62 -8.97 1.58
C GLY A 46 2.41 -8.61 0.11
N ILE A 47 3.13 -9.23 -0.82
CA ILE A 47 2.97 -8.99 -2.27
C ILE A 47 1.55 -9.33 -2.74
N ILE A 48 1.01 -10.47 -2.29
CA ILE A 48 -0.33 -10.94 -2.67
C ILE A 48 -1.41 -9.95 -2.22
N ALA A 49 -1.28 -9.40 -1.01
CA ALA A 49 -2.24 -8.44 -0.46
C ALA A 49 -2.00 -6.99 -0.94
N TYR A 50 -0.75 -6.64 -1.27
CA TYR A 50 -0.34 -5.29 -1.65
C TYR A 50 -1.07 -4.77 -2.90
N LEU A 51 -1.16 -5.58 -3.95
CA LEU A 51 -1.81 -5.21 -5.20
C LEU A 51 -3.32 -4.91 -5.04
N PRO A 52 -4.16 -5.82 -4.51
CA PRO A 52 -5.58 -5.58 -4.40
C PRO A 52 -5.90 -4.40 -3.47
N LEU A 53 -5.24 -4.31 -2.31
CA LEU A 53 -5.46 -3.20 -1.38
C LEU A 53 -4.97 -1.86 -1.95
N GLY A 54 -3.82 -1.89 -2.64
CA GLY A 54 -3.23 -0.77 -3.35
C GLY A 54 -4.19 -0.14 -4.36
N LEU A 55 -4.79 -1.00 -5.18
CA LEU A 55 -5.78 -0.59 -6.17
C LEU A 55 -7.05 -0.05 -5.51
N ILE A 56 -7.58 -0.74 -4.49
CA ILE A 56 -8.80 -0.30 -3.78
C ILE A 56 -8.63 1.13 -3.26
N TRP A 57 -7.55 1.44 -2.53
CA TRP A 57 -7.40 2.79 -1.99
C TRP A 57 -7.14 3.82 -3.10
N THR A 58 -6.37 3.48 -4.13
CA THR A 58 -6.04 4.38 -5.24
C THR A 58 -7.28 4.79 -6.04
N PHE A 59 -8.21 3.87 -6.25
CA PHE A 59 -9.45 4.14 -6.99
C PHE A 59 -10.56 4.72 -6.10
N VAL A 60 -10.58 4.40 -4.80
CA VAL A 60 -11.66 4.83 -3.89
C VAL A 60 -11.42 6.22 -3.28
N LEU A 61 -10.18 6.56 -2.90
CA LEU A 61 -9.85 7.86 -2.29
C LEU A 61 -10.20 9.10 -3.14
N PRO A 62 -10.09 9.09 -4.48
CA PRO A 62 -10.46 10.24 -5.32
C PRO A 62 -11.92 10.66 -5.17
N PHE A 63 -12.82 9.72 -4.85
CA PHE A 63 -14.24 10.00 -4.63
C PHE A 63 -14.51 10.76 -3.31
N VAL A 64 -13.53 10.84 -2.40
CA VAL A 64 -13.58 11.70 -1.21
C VAL A 64 -13.44 13.17 -1.59
N ALA A 65 -12.75 13.49 -2.69
CA ALA A 65 -12.58 14.86 -3.15
C ALA A 65 -13.84 15.40 -3.84
N PRO A 66 -14.06 16.73 -3.89
CA PRO A 66 -15.17 17.31 -4.65
C PRO A 66 -14.94 17.10 -6.15
N ARG A 67 -16.01 16.85 -6.94
CA ARG A 67 -15.97 16.38 -8.33
C ARG A 67 -14.99 17.11 -9.27
N HIS A 68 -14.86 18.44 -9.13
CA HIS A 68 -13.88 19.25 -9.88
C HIS A 68 -12.39 18.91 -9.64
N ARG A 69 -12.08 18.13 -8.59
CA ARG A 69 -10.71 17.75 -8.18
C ARG A 69 -10.45 16.25 -8.30
N TRP A 70 -11.39 15.45 -8.79
CA TRP A 70 -11.22 14.00 -8.91
C TRP A 70 -9.97 13.62 -9.72
N GLY A 71 -9.71 14.32 -10.84
CA GLY A 71 -8.49 14.09 -11.63
C GLY A 71 -7.20 14.35 -10.84
N ARG A 72 -7.15 15.43 -10.04
CA ARG A 72 -5.99 15.72 -9.18
C ARG A 72 -5.85 14.71 -8.05
N ALA A 73 -6.96 14.32 -7.41
CA ALA A 73 -6.94 13.34 -6.33
C ALA A 73 -6.54 11.94 -6.82
N PHE A 74 -6.97 11.57 -8.03
CA PHE A 74 -6.55 10.35 -8.72
C PHE A 74 -5.06 10.39 -9.05
N ALA A 75 -4.58 11.49 -9.65
CA ALA A 75 -3.16 11.66 -9.96
C ALA A 75 -2.28 11.56 -8.71
N VAL A 76 -2.67 12.20 -7.59
CA VAL A 76 -1.94 12.10 -6.32
C VAL A 76 -1.95 10.67 -5.79
N SER A 77 -3.09 9.98 -5.79
CA SER A 77 -3.19 8.61 -5.30
C SER A 77 -2.34 7.65 -6.14
N MET A 78 -2.41 7.78 -7.47
CA MET A 78 -1.61 7.00 -8.42
C MET A 78 -0.12 7.26 -8.25
N LEU A 79 0.27 8.53 -8.06
CA LEU A 79 1.67 8.92 -7.85
C LEU A 79 2.20 8.38 -6.51
N SER A 80 1.41 8.48 -5.44
CA SER A 80 1.76 7.91 -4.14
C SER A 80 1.89 6.39 -4.20
N PHE A 81 0.97 5.68 -4.86
CA PHE A 81 1.07 4.24 -5.06
C PHE A 81 2.33 3.85 -5.87
N THR A 82 2.62 4.60 -6.95
CA THR A 82 3.80 4.35 -7.79
C THR A 82 5.09 4.60 -7.04
N ALA A 83 5.19 5.72 -6.30
CA ALA A 83 6.36 6.09 -5.52
C ALA A 83 6.65 5.05 -4.42
N MET A 84 5.61 4.59 -3.71
CA MET A 84 5.77 3.54 -2.71
C MET A 84 6.12 2.19 -3.32
N THR A 85 5.54 1.84 -4.47
CA THR A 85 5.89 0.60 -5.17
C THR A 85 7.37 0.61 -5.57
N ALA A 86 7.85 1.72 -6.12
CA ALA A 86 9.27 1.90 -6.41
C ALA A 86 10.13 1.80 -5.14
N GLY A 87 9.70 2.43 -4.04
CA GLY A 87 10.38 2.35 -2.74
C GLY A 87 10.49 0.93 -2.20
N VAL A 88 9.41 0.14 -2.27
CA VAL A 88 9.40 -1.27 -1.85
C VAL A 88 10.33 -2.10 -2.74
N ILE A 89 10.33 -1.91 -4.06
CA ILE A 89 11.23 -2.62 -4.98
C ILE A 89 12.69 -2.32 -4.67
N VAL A 90 13.02 -1.05 -4.43
CA VAL A 90 14.39 -0.64 -4.07
C VAL A 90 14.78 -1.24 -2.72
N ALA A 91 13.90 -1.19 -1.73
CA ALA A 91 14.17 -1.75 -0.40
C ALA A 91 14.40 -3.26 -0.45
N LEU A 92 13.58 -4.00 -1.20
CA LEU A 92 13.76 -5.44 -1.41
C LEU A 92 15.10 -5.74 -2.10
N ASN A 93 15.47 -4.98 -3.13
CA ASN A 93 16.77 -5.11 -3.78
C ASN A 93 17.94 -4.87 -2.81
N VAL A 94 17.87 -3.82 -2.00
CA VAL A 94 18.92 -3.48 -1.02
C VAL A 94 19.03 -4.55 0.08
N SER A 95 17.90 -5.13 0.49
CA SER A 95 17.87 -6.21 1.49
C SER A 95 18.41 -7.56 0.98
N GLY A 96 18.53 -7.73 -0.34
CA GLY A 96 18.91 -9.02 -0.95
C GLY A 96 17.78 -10.06 -0.98
N ALA A 97 16.54 -9.67 -0.68
CA ALA A 97 15.35 -10.51 -0.72
C ALA A 97 14.60 -10.47 -2.07
N GLY A 98 15.13 -9.75 -3.05
CA GLY A 98 14.55 -9.55 -4.39
C GLY A 98 15.09 -10.46 -5.47
#